data_AF-A5F9Q5-F1
#
_entry.id   AF-A5F9Q5-F1
#
_cell.length_a   1.000
_cell.length_b   1.000
_cell.length_c   1.000
_cell.angle_alpha   90.00
_cell.angle_beta   90.00
_cell.angle_gamma   90.00
#
_symmetry.space_group_name_H-M   'P 1'
#
loop_
_entity.id
_entity.type
_entity.pdbx_description
1 polymer ?
#
loop_
_entity_poly.entity_id
_entity_poly.type
_entity_poly.pdbx_seq_one_letter_code
_entity_poly.pdbx_strand_id
1 'polypeptide(L)'
;MKYTVEITPEKMVKKFIDDNGKEYINTWIAKGPGHIGTLEKAMDDQMDDANKFSEELLQAIYDEDLGDIWREVRNSRIKEGLHGNIDN
;
A
#
# COMPACT_ATOMS: atom_id res chain seq x y z
N MET A 1 -12.33 -11.28 -10.99
CA MET A 1 -11.73 -10.34 -10.02
C MET A 1 -10.21 -10.38 -10.12
N LYS A 2 -9.53 -9.27 -9.81
CA LYS A 2 -8.06 -9.19 -9.78
C LYS A 2 -7.61 -8.36 -8.57
N TYR A 3 -6.62 -8.84 -7.85
CA TYR A 3 -5.96 -8.09 -6.78
C TYR A 3 -4.49 -7.86 -7.16
N THR A 4 -3.99 -6.65 -6.92
CA THR A 4 -2.60 -6.27 -7.20
C THR A 4 -2.07 -5.38 -6.10
N VAL A 5 -0.82 -5.62 -5.72
CA VAL A 5 -0.08 -4.81 -4.76
C VAL A 5 1.17 -4.27 -5.44
N GLU A 6 1.35 -2.95 -5.40
CA GLU A 6 2.57 -2.28 -5.82
C GLU A 6 3.27 -1.73 -4.57
N ILE A 7 4.53 -2.11 -4.35
CA ILE A 7 5.32 -1.62 -3.22
C ILE A 7 6.55 -0.91 -3.77
N THR A 8 6.73 0.32 -3.34
CA THR A 8 7.92 1.14 -3.60
C THR A 8 8.44 1.70 -2.28
N PRO A 9 9.67 2.24 -2.21
CA PRO A 9 10.18 2.85 -0.97
C PRO A 9 9.35 4.02 -0.44
N GLU A 10 8.57 4.68 -1.30
CA GLU A 10 7.80 5.90 -0.97
C GLU A 10 6.32 5.61 -0.70
N LYS A 11 5.78 4.56 -1.31
CA LYS A 11 4.37 4.22 -1.24
C LYS A 11 4.11 2.73 -1.41
N MET A 12 2.99 2.27 -0.85
CA MET A 12 2.36 1.00 -1.16
C MET A 12 0.96 1.26 -1.71
N VAL A 13 0.60 0.60 -2.80
CA VAL A 13 -0.72 0.71 -3.43
C VAL A 13 -1.34 -0.68 -3.48
N LYS A 14 -2.45 -0.85 -2.79
CA LYS A 14 -3.30 -2.05 -2.88
C LYS A 14 -4.45 -1.72 -3.83
N LYS A 15 -4.61 -2.47 -4.92
CA LYS A 15 -5.69 -2.30 -5.89
C LYS A 15 -6.47 -3.59 -6.06
N PHE A 16 -7.79 -3.49 -5.92
CA PHE A 16 -8.74 -4.57 -6.19
C PHE A 16 -9.63 -4.17 -7.38
N ILE A 17 -9.86 -5.09 -8.31
CA ILE A 17 -10.71 -4.92 -9.48
C ILE A 17 -11.79 -6.01 -9.45
N ASP A 18 -13.05 -5.59 -9.39
CA ASP A 18 -14.19 -6.51 -9.37
C ASP A 18 -14.51 -7.10 -10.76
N ASP A 19 -15.50 -7.98 -10.84
CA ASP A 19 -15.92 -8.62 -12.10
C ASP A 19 -16.56 -7.65 -13.11
N ASN A 20 -16.95 -6.47 -12.66
CA ASN A 20 -17.49 -5.41 -13.52
C ASN A 20 -16.38 -4.44 -13.99
N GLY A 21 -15.12 -4.68 -13.61
CA GLY A 21 -13.99 -3.81 -13.91
C GLY A 21 -13.90 -2.58 -13.01
N LYS A 22 -14.66 -2.50 -11.91
CA LYS A 22 -14.59 -1.39 -10.96
C LYS A 22 -13.35 -1.54 -10.08
N GLU A 23 -12.57 -0.48 -9.99
CA GLU A 23 -11.34 -0.44 -9.19
C GLU A 23 -11.59 0.15 -7.80
N TYR A 24 -10.95 -0.44 -6.80
CA TYR A 24 -10.90 -0.01 -5.42
C TYR A 24 -9.43 0.08 -5.02
N ILE A 25 -8.99 1.25 -4.56
CA ILE A 25 -7.55 1.55 -4.40
C ILE A 25 -7.28 2.03 -2.98
N ASN A 26 -6.29 1.45 -2.31
CA ASN A 26 -5.79 1.96 -1.03
C ASN A 26 -4.31 2.27 -1.17
N THR A 27 -4.00 3.55 -1.15
CA THR A 27 -2.62 4.04 -1.29
C THR A 27 -2.09 4.53 0.05
N TRP A 28 -1.03 3.87 0.54
CA TRP A 28 -0.28 4.25 1.72
C TRP A 28 1.02 4.93 1.30
N ILE A 29 1.35 6.05 1.91
CA ILE A 29 2.55 6.85 1.61
C ILE A 29 3.40 7.05 2.87
N ALA A 30 4.72 7.06 2.69
CA ALA A 30 5.66 7.40 3.74
C ALA A 30 5.68 8.93 3.92
N LYS A 31 5.31 9.42 5.11
CA LYS A 31 5.37 10.85 5.48
C LYS A 31 6.58 11.22 6.33
N GLY A 32 7.41 10.25 6.70
CA GLY A 32 8.59 10.45 7.54
C GLY A 32 9.05 9.16 8.22
N PRO A 33 10.00 9.22 9.17
CA PRO A 33 10.31 8.10 10.05
C PRO A 33 9.07 7.73 10.87
N GLY A 34 8.57 6.51 10.75
CA GLY A 34 7.43 6.01 11.54
C GLY A 34 6.04 6.57 11.17
N HIS A 35 5.93 7.51 10.23
CA HIS A 35 4.65 8.10 9.82
C HIS A 35 4.18 7.57 8.47
N ILE A 36 3.00 6.93 8.47
CA ILE A 36 2.27 6.48 7.28
C ILE A 36 1.04 7.37 7.13
N GLY A 37 0.73 7.80 5.91
CA GLY A 37 -0.53 8.45 5.60
C GLY A 37 -1.24 7.73 4.45
N THR A 38 -2.53 7.97 4.30
CA THR A 38 -3.31 7.55 3.14
C THR A 38 -3.53 8.74 2.19
N LEU A 39 -3.58 8.47 0.88
CA LEU A 39 -3.89 9.50 -0.14
C LEU A 39 -5.37 9.49 -0.54
N GLU A 40 -6.00 8.32 -0.51
CA GLU A 40 -7.37 8.10 -0.96
C GLU A 40 -8.27 7.80 0.26
N LYS A 41 -9.60 7.81 0.03
CA LYS A 41 -10.55 7.20 0.98
C LYS A 41 -10.12 5.75 1.25
N ALA A 42 -10.39 5.25 2.45
CA ALA A 42 -10.07 3.87 2.77
C ALA A 42 -10.89 2.91 1.88
N MET A 43 -10.39 1.69 1.67
CA MET A 43 -10.99 0.76 0.70
C MET A 43 -12.40 0.31 1.10
N ASP A 44 -12.64 0.18 2.40
CA ASP A 44 -13.94 -0.04 3.03
C ASP A 44 -14.93 1.07 2.67
N ASP A 45 -14.56 2.35 2.81
CA ASP A 45 -15.41 3.48 2.42
C ASP A 45 -15.76 3.43 0.92
N GLN A 46 -14.80 3.07 0.06
CA GLN A 46 -15.04 2.97 -1.39
C GLN A 46 -15.98 1.81 -1.75
N MET A 47 -15.88 0.70 -1.02
CA MET A 47 -16.75 -0.47 -1.22
C MET A 47 -18.16 -0.22 -0.69
N ASP A 48 -18.29 0.51 0.43
CA ASP A 48 -19.57 0.95 0.98
C ASP A 48 -20.27 1.95 0.05
N ASP A 49 -19.55 2.97 -0.44
CA ASP A 49 -20.04 3.92 -1.46
C ASP A 49 -20.49 3.20 -2.75
N ALA A 50 -19.91 2.02 -3.05
CA ALA A 50 -20.25 1.19 -4.19
C ALA A 50 -21.39 0.18 -3.93
N ASN A 51 -21.92 0.13 -2.71
CA ASN A 51 -22.91 -0.85 -2.24
C ASN A 51 -22.45 -2.31 -2.49
N LYS A 52 -21.13 -2.55 -2.39
CA LYS A 52 -20.47 -3.84 -2.62
C LYS A 52 -19.56 -4.20 -1.44
N PHE A 53 -20.10 -4.14 -0.22
CA PHE A 53 -19.37 -4.47 0.98
C PHE A 53 -19.08 -5.98 1.08
N SER A 54 -17.81 -6.34 1.28
CA SER A 54 -17.37 -7.71 1.54
C SER A 54 -16.35 -7.69 2.67
N GLU A 55 -16.80 -8.03 3.87
CA GLU A 55 -15.97 -8.04 5.08
C GLU A 55 -14.81 -9.03 4.96
N GLU A 56 -15.08 -10.23 4.43
CA GLU A 56 -14.05 -11.27 4.22
C GLU A 56 -12.95 -10.81 3.26
N LEU A 57 -13.30 -10.10 2.18
CA LEU A 57 -12.32 -9.55 1.24
C LEU A 57 -11.51 -8.42 1.89
N LEU A 58 -12.17 -7.51 2.60
CA LEU A 58 -11.49 -6.42 3.30
C LEU A 58 -10.53 -6.97 4.34
N GLN A 59 -10.96 -7.97 5.10
CA GLN A 59 -10.12 -8.65 6.09
C GLN A 59 -8.91 -9.30 5.43
N ALA A 60 -9.09 -10.06 4.33
CA ALA A 60 -7.98 -10.63 3.59
C ALA A 60 -6.98 -9.55 3.10
N ILE A 61 -7.46 -8.41 2.62
CA ILE A 61 -6.62 -7.31 2.13
C ILE A 61 -5.87 -6.61 3.27
N TYR A 62 -6.49 -6.45 4.44
CA TYR A 62 -5.89 -5.77 5.59
C TYR A 62 -4.98 -6.66 6.44
N ASP A 63 -5.28 -7.96 6.53
CA ASP A 63 -4.48 -8.94 7.27
C ASP A 63 -3.16 -9.30 6.56
N GLU A 64 -3.00 -8.91 5.29
CA GLU A 64 -1.73 -9.06 4.59
C GLU A 64 -0.62 -8.22 5.25
N ASP A 65 0.38 -8.91 5.82
CA ASP A 65 1.57 -8.32 6.43
C ASP A 65 2.58 -7.81 5.39
N LEU A 66 2.18 -6.76 4.68
CA LEU A 66 3.01 -6.08 3.69
C LEU A 66 3.83 -4.94 4.31
N GLY A 67 3.58 -4.61 5.58
CA GLY A 67 4.31 -3.59 6.32
C GLY A 67 5.79 -3.94 6.46
N ASP A 68 6.09 -5.19 6.77
CA ASP A 68 7.46 -5.68 6.88
C ASP A 68 8.17 -5.71 5.52
N ILE A 69 7.50 -6.11 4.45
CA ILE A 69 8.05 -6.05 3.09
C ILE A 69 8.34 -4.60 2.69
N TRP A 70 7.40 -3.68 2.93
CA TRP A 70 7.57 -2.27 2.63
C TRP A 70 8.73 -1.66 3.42
N ARG A 71 8.87 -2.02 4.70
CA ARG A 71 9.98 -1.61 5.56
C ARG A 71 11.32 -2.07 5.00
N GLU A 72 11.45 -3.33 4.59
CA GLU A 72 12.69 -3.86 4.02
C GLU A 72 13.04 -3.20 2.67
N VAL A 73 12.06 -2.98 1.79
CA VAL A 73 12.25 -2.24 0.53
C VAL A 73 12.75 -0.82 0.79
N ARG A 74 12.17 -0.12 1.78
CA ARG A 74 12.59 1.23 2.15
C ARG A 74 13.99 1.25 2.77
N ASN A 75 14.29 0.32 3.66
CA ASN A 75 15.61 0.19 4.30
C ASN A 75 16.70 -0.14 3.28
N SER A 76 16.40 -0.96 2.27
CA SER A 76 17.34 -1.29 1.20
C SER A 76 17.73 -0.04 0.39
N ARG A 77 16.78 0.84 0.06
CA ARG A 77 17.09 2.13 -0.60
C ARG A 77 17.89 3.08 0.29
N ILE A 78 17.62 3.12 1.60
CA ILE A 78 18.43 3.91 2.55
C ILE A 78 19.88 3.38 2.58
N LYS A 79 20.07 2.06 2.56
CA LYS A 79 21.40 1.45 2.50
C LYS A 79 22.14 1.76 1.20
N GLU A 80 21.45 1.80 0.06
CA GLU A 80 22.05 2.25 -1.21
C GLU A 80 22.41 3.74 -1.18
N GLY A 81 21.58 4.58 -0.55
CA GLY A 81 21.87 6.02 -0.38
C GLY A 81 23.01 6.33 0.60
N LEU A 82 23.24 5.47 1.61
CA LEU A 82 24.35 5.61 2.58
C LEU A 82 25.71 5.15 2.02
N HIS A 83 25.75 4.34 0.96
CA HIS A 83 26.99 4.01 0.25
C HIS A 83 27.41 5.08 -0.77
N GLY A 84 26.62 6.15 -0.92
CA GLY A 84 26.81 7.19 -1.93
C GLY A 84 27.52 8.47 -1.47
N ASN A 85 27.98 8.59 -0.22
CA ASN A 85 28.75 9.74 0.25
C ASN A 85 29.74 9.33 1.35
N ILE A 86 30.92 8.86 0.95
CA ILE A 86 32.15 9.05 1.73
C ILE A 86 33.08 9.85 0.82
N ASP A 87 32.82 11.15 0.71
CA ASP A 87 33.84 12.08 0.25
C ASP A 87 34.83 12.24 1.42
N ASN A 88 36.06 11.78 1.16
CA ASN A 88 37.24 11.97 2.00
C ASN A 88 37.93 13.28 1.61
#